data_AF-A0A7Y1VCN3-F1
#
_entry.id   AF-A0A7Y1VCN3-F1
#
_cell.length_a   1.000
_cell.length_b   1.000
_cell.length_c   1.000
_cell.angle_alpha   90.00
_cell.angle_beta   90.00
_cell.angle_gamma   90.00
#
_symmetry.space_group_name_H-M   'P 1'
#
loop_
_entity.id
_entity.type
_entity.pdbx_description
1 polymer ?
#
loop_
_entity_poly.entity_id
_entity_poly.type
_entity_poly.pdbx_seq_one_letter_code
_entity_poly.pdbx_strand_id
1 'polypeptide(L)'
;MITKEEFRVNLPIFNFEGKTQDGSKMWMNRVINNLLLLDLEQDKNITPATLGSIENITDKVNQANAFSDYYVDGEFDYSDSIYSITPIIHNSKNGKELNRQTFTGPDFFDLIDEISIYVRDNVGIVQEMRDQYIDMDIKDFTTTSLDALKEYHFGRHDIATEIDPTFALAYYFKSVRGTYYSQGQLEEQYQIDRAYENRRKLPLQLQLKVLIQRHIAYNHWKEAEELVKLQLEIDPNDIVYSNLLYTIYSETRNFDEYLEVTKARYNEQLIPDAYSVMQYRQALLVNGKYEKVIDLVNKYQSLLPNNNSVSPFKTEALILNGDLEKARKNHNKTMLFHPDDGYINDLIEESINYQMSDAYNADHSRFFGEFRSARAEQVVDYFEDDNIFLSYSSNQIIDYANMISENKIIFTYPENSFSIGQEFQKNTEGEVYRIKSIQYYSYKNPETFWFYKENDRIKKADSLLKASNYTDAEVAYTEAISKHPDHFYLKDALAHIKYMKTIDAEALSKQYQAISGTYGARKFWVEDNKLFYKLGINYKKELLPISKNRYITLSSYWSNCEFEFLDDNSIASFTWEYDHENMKWKKLDDANNYILRDE
;
A
#
# COMPACT_ATOMS: atom_id res chain seq x y z
N MET A 1 -25.86 -14.64 -15.71
CA MET A 1 -26.64 -14.33 -14.49
C MET A 1 -25.59 -14.19 -13.40
N ILE A 2 -25.61 -13.13 -12.59
CA ILE A 2 -24.64 -12.99 -11.48
C ILE A 2 -25.38 -13.41 -10.21
N THR A 3 -24.83 -14.39 -9.50
CA THR A 3 -25.36 -14.81 -8.21
C THR A 3 -25.11 -13.69 -7.21
N LYS A 4 -26.19 -13.16 -6.63
CA LYS A 4 -26.07 -12.13 -5.61
C LYS A 4 -25.33 -12.69 -4.42
N GLU A 5 -24.55 -11.85 -3.75
CA GLU A 5 -23.64 -12.25 -2.69
C GLU A 5 -24.32 -12.96 -1.53
N GLU A 6 -25.55 -12.56 -1.16
CA GLU A 6 -26.30 -13.24 -0.10
C GLU A 6 -26.61 -14.72 -0.40
N PHE A 7 -26.45 -15.14 -1.66
CA PHE A 7 -26.60 -16.52 -2.11
C PHE A 7 -25.26 -17.19 -2.46
N ARG A 8 -24.13 -16.49 -2.31
CA ARG A 8 -22.81 -17.07 -2.53
C ARG A 8 -22.38 -17.87 -1.31
N VAL A 9 -21.61 -18.93 -1.57
CA VAL A 9 -20.97 -19.73 -0.52
C VAL A 9 -19.72 -18.99 -0.03
N ASN A 10 -19.73 -18.49 1.21
CA ASN A 10 -18.52 -17.96 1.82
C ASN A 10 -17.57 -19.11 2.19
N LEU A 11 -16.31 -19.01 1.77
CA LEU A 11 -15.33 -20.08 1.95
C LEU A 11 -13.96 -19.58 2.41
N PRO A 12 -13.68 -19.57 3.72
CA PRO A 12 -12.35 -19.35 4.25
C PRO A 12 -11.40 -20.50 3.87
N ILE A 13 -10.20 -20.15 3.40
CA ILE A 13 -9.15 -21.07 2.98
C ILE A 13 -7.90 -20.82 3.83
N PHE A 14 -7.52 -21.80 4.64
CA PHE A 14 -6.34 -21.75 5.49
C PHE A 14 -5.12 -22.36 4.79
N ASN A 15 -3.93 -22.15 5.37
CA ASN A 15 -2.72 -22.79 4.86
C ASN A 15 -2.82 -24.32 5.02
N PHE A 16 -2.21 -25.02 4.07
CA PHE A 16 -2.09 -26.47 4.12
C PHE A 16 -0.90 -26.83 5.01
N GLU A 17 -0.99 -27.91 5.77
CA GLU A 17 0.11 -28.43 6.58
C GLU A 17 1.14 -29.09 5.67
N GLY A 18 2.40 -28.62 5.73
CA GLY A 18 3.49 -29.21 4.96
C GLY A 18 4.03 -30.47 5.65
N LYS A 19 3.81 -31.64 5.04
CA LYS A 19 4.36 -32.94 5.48
C LYS A 19 5.64 -33.35 4.75
N THR A 20 6.04 -32.60 3.72
CA THR A 20 7.24 -32.87 2.93
C THR A 20 8.53 -32.72 3.76
N GLN A 21 9.48 -33.63 3.51
CA GLN A 21 10.83 -33.57 4.04
C GLN A 21 11.73 -32.65 3.20
N ASP A 22 11.31 -32.26 1.99
CA ASP A 22 12.05 -31.36 1.11
C ASP A 22 11.77 -29.90 1.48
N GLY A 23 12.70 -29.33 2.26
CA GLY A 23 12.66 -27.92 2.68
C GLY A 23 12.55 -26.93 1.50
N SER A 24 13.02 -27.30 0.30
CA SER A 24 12.93 -26.43 -0.89
C SER A 24 11.50 -26.28 -1.43
N LYS A 25 10.61 -27.19 -1.06
CA LYS A 25 9.19 -27.24 -1.48
C LYS A 25 8.22 -26.82 -0.39
N MET A 26 8.68 -26.65 0.86
CA MET A 26 7.81 -26.27 1.98
C MET A 26 6.93 -25.06 1.64
N TRP A 27 7.47 -24.02 1.00
CA TRP A 27 6.71 -22.81 0.63
C TRP A 27 5.39 -23.08 -0.13
N MET A 28 5.28 -24.20 -0.85
CA MET A 28 4.09 -24.54 -1.63
C MET A 28 2.86 -24.76 -0.74
N ASN A 29 3.05 -25.18 0.52
CA ASN A 29 1.97 -25.36 1.49
C ASN A 29 1.22 -24.04 1.79
N ARG A 30 1.90 -22.90 1.63
CA ARG A 30 1.37 -21.54 1.77
C ARG A 30 0.91 -20.91 0.46
N VAL A 31 1.13 -21.58 -0.67
CA VAL A 31 0.73 -21.09 -1.99
C VAL A 31 -0.56 -21.72 -2.47
N ILE A 32 -0.83 -22.96 -2.07
CA ILE A 32 -2.05 -23.69 -2.44
C ILE A 32 -3.30 -22.85 -2.12
N ASN A 33 -3.40 -22.23 -0.94
CA ASN A 33 -4.57 -21.42 -0.59
C ASN A 33 -4.75 -20.19 -1.49
N ASN A 34 -3.67 -19.51 -1.88
CA ASN A 34 -3.71 -18.35 -2.76
C ASN A 34 -4.07 -18.74 -4.20
N LEU A 35 -3.59 -19.89 -4.67
CA LEU A 35 -3.98 -20.39 -5.99
C LEU A 35 -5.44 -20.85 -6.00
N LEU A 36 -5.89 -21.54 -4.94
CA LEU A 36 -7.30 -21.89 -4.78
C LEU A 36 -8.18 -20.65 -4.69
N LEU A 37 -7.74 -19.59 -4.00
CA LEU A 37 -8.44 -18.31 -3.99
C LEU A 37 -8.59 -17.77 -5.42
N LEU A 38 -7.49 -17.64 -6.16
CA LEU A 38 -7.50 -17.10 -7.52
C LEU A 38 -8.38 -17.90 -8.47
N ASP A 39 -8.34 -19.23 -8.35
CA ASP A 39 -9.13 -20.13 -9.17
C ASP A 39 -10.63 -20.07 -8.83
N LEU A 40 -10.97 -20.20 -7.54
CA LEU A 40 -12.35 -20.16 -7.06
C LEU A 40 -13.01 -18.79 -7.27
N GLU A 41 -12.26 -17.68 -7.27
CA GLU A 41 -12.79 -16.33 -7.55
C GLU A 41 -13.39 -16.17 -8.96
N GLN A 42 -13.04 -17.07 -9.89
CA GLN A 42 -13.61 -17.10 -11.24
C GLN A 42 -15.12 -17.44 -11.21
N ASP A 43 -15.57 -18.23 -10.22
CA ASP A 43 -16.95 -18.65 -10.04
C ASP A 43 -17.69 -17.69 -9.07
N LYS A 44 -18.72 -16.98 -9.56
CA LYS A 44 -19.48 -16.03 -8.73
C LYS A 44 -20.57 -16.65 -7.88
N ASN A 45 -20.60 -17.98 -7.74
CA ASN A 45 -21.38 -18.65 -6.72
C ASN A 45 -20.62 -18.81 -5.39
N ILE A 46 -19.33 -18.48 -5.35
CA ILE A 46 -18.48 -18.63 -4.17
C ILE A 46 -17.75 -17.32 -3.85
N THR A 47 -17.54 -17.07 -2.57
CA THR A 47 -16.75 -15.94 -2.05
C THR A 47 -15.60 -16.52 -1.22
N PRO A 48 -14.49 -16.90 -1.88
CA PRO A 48 -13.33 -17.44 -1.18
C PRO A 48 -12.56 -16.32 -0.46
N ALA A 49 -11.92 -16.65 0.67
CA ALA A 49 -11.06 -15.72 1.40
C ALA A 49 -9.90 -16.45 2.07
N THR A 50 -8.67 -15.94 1.97
CA THR A 50 -7.51 -16.61 2.60
C THR A 50 -7.27 -16.13 4.03
N LEU A 51 -7.06 -17.06 4.96
CA LEU A 51 -6.77 -16.80 6.38
C LEU A 51 -5.50 -17.53 6.83
N GLY A 52 -4.44 -17.44 6.02
CA GLY A 52 -3.27 -18.33 6.11
C GLY A 52 -2.49 -18.32 7.43
N SER A 53 -2.56 -17.26 8.25
CA SER A 53 -1.75 -17.18 9.48
C SER A 53 -2.24 -18.06 10.65
N ILE A 54 -3.39 -18.73 10.50
CA ILE A 54 -4.05 -19.45 11.59
C ILE A 54 -3.87 -20.97 11.40
N GLU A 55 -3.21 -21.59 12.38
CA GLU A 55 -2.85 -23.01 12.30
C GLU A 55 -3.78 -23.93 13.11
N ASN A 56 -4.17 -23.51 14.32
CA ASN A 56 -4.94 -24.36 15.23
C ASN A 56 -6.45 -24.36 14.91
N ILE A 57 -7.10 -25.49 15.15
CA ILE A 57 -8.52 -25.72 14.82
C ILE A 57 -9.48 -24.76 15.54
N THR A 58 -9.19 -24.42 16.80
CA THR A 58 -10.05 -23.54 17.60
C THR A 58 -10.14 -22.15 16.98
N ASP A 59 -9.00 -21.59 16.59
CA ASP A 59 -8.94 -20.27 15.96
C ASP A 59 -9.50 -20.28 14.55
N LYS A 60 -9.29 -21.36 13.78
CA LYS A 60 -9.91 -21.55 12.47
C LYS A 60 -11.44 -21.52 12.57
N VAL A 61 -12.00 -22.27 13.51
CA VAL A 61 -13.45 -22.27 13.79
C VAL A 61 -13.92 -20.90 14.26
N ASN A 62 -13.20 -20.25 15.17
CA ASN A 62 -13.58 -18.93 15.68
C ASN A 62 -13.67 -17.87 14.57
N GLN A 63 -12.77 -17.92 13.58
CA GLN A 63 -12.81 -17.00 12.45
C GLN A 63 -13.88 -17.39 11.41
N ALA A 64 -14.00 -18.67 11.08
CA ALA A 64 -14.89 -19.12 10.01
C ALA A 64 -16.37 -19.15 10.44
N ASN A 65 -16.66 -19.40 11.73
CA ASN A 65 -18.01 -19.68 12.20
C ASN A 65 -19.00 -18.52 12.03
N ALA A 66 -18.51 -17.28 11.94
CA ALA A 66 -19.37 -16.11 11.98
C ALA A 66 -20.18 -15.95 10.69
N PHE A 67 -19.58 -16.27 9.55
CA PHE A 67 -20.14 -15.94 8.23
C PHE A 67 -20.08 -17.06 7.19
N SER A 68 -19.56 -18.25 7.56
CA SER A 68 -19.40 -19.37 6.64
C SER A 68 -19.94 -20.67 7.24
N ASP A 69 -20.45 -21.55 6.38
CA ASP A 69 -20.85 -22.92 6.76
C ASP A 69 -19.68 -23.91 6.61
N TYR A 70 -18.74 -23.58 5.73
CA TYR A 70 -17.57 -24.39 5.40
C TYR A 70 -16.28 -23.60 5.56
N TYR A 71 -15.18 -24.29 5.82
CA TYR A 71 -13.83 -23.79 5.57
C TYR A 71 -12.97 -24.91 4.99
N VAL A 72 -11.88 -24.53 4.32
CA VAL A 72 -10.92 -25.47 3.74
C VAL A 72 -9.57 -25.29 4.39
N ASP A 73 -8.96 -26.39 4.78
CA ASP A 73 -7.52 -26.48 4.97
C ASP A 73 -7.02 -27.77 4.30
N GLY A 74 -5.83 -28.24 4.62
CA GLY A 74 -5.40 -29.52 4.11
C GLY A 74 -3.96 -29.86 4.40
N GLU A 75 -3.46 -30.82 3.65
CA GLU A 75 -2.12 -31.36 3.79
C GLU A 75 -1.39 -31.32 2.44
N PHE A 76 -0.10 -31.04 2.46
CA PHE A 76 0.76 -31.01 1.29
C PHE A 76 2.00 -31.90 1.52
N ASP A 77 2.27 -32.78 0.57
CA ASP A 77 3.50 -33.56 0.50
C ASP A 77 4.08 -33.54 -0.92
N TYR A 78 5.40 -33.73 -1.00
CA TYR A 78 6.14 -33.90 -2.24
C TYR A 78 7.23 -34.94 -2.00
N SER A 79 7.12 -36.06 -2.71
CA SER A 79 8.07 -37.16 -2.69
C SER A 79 8.18 -37.80 -4.08
N ASP A 80 9.39 -38.23 -4.44
CA ASP A 80 9.65 -38.93 -5.71
C ASP A 80 9.13 -38.20 -6.97
N SER A 81 9.21 -36.87 -6.98
CA SER A 81 8.68 -36.00 -8.07
C SER A 81 7.17 -36.06 -8.27
N ILE A 82 6.43 -36.51 -7.26
CA ILE A 82 4.98 -36.54 -7.21
C ILE A 82 4.50 -35.60 -6.09
N TYR A 83 3.58 -34.73 -6.45
CA TYR A 83 2.84 -33.90 -5.50
C TYR A 83 1.68 -34.71 -4.94
N SER A 84 1.41 -34.53 -3.65
CA SER A 84 0.25 -35.09 -2.97
C SER A 84 -0.41 -33.99 -2.15
N ILE A 85 -1.61 -33.59 -2.55
CA ILE A 85 -2.37 -32.53 -1.88
C ILE A 85 -3.69 -33.12 -1.39
N THR A 86 -3.99 -32.92 -0.11
CA THR A 86 -5.23 -33.38 0.51
C THR A 86 -6.02 -32.19 1.03
N PRO A 87 -6.92 -31.58 0.23
CA PRO A 87 -7.90 -30.64 0.75
C PRO A 87 -8.84 -31.33 1.74
N ILE A 88 -9.12 -30.65 2.85
CA ILE A 88 -10.06 -31.08 3.88
C ILE A 88 -11.09 -29.97 4.04
N ILE A 89 -12.36 -30.34 3.85
CA ILE A 89 -13.50 -29.43 4.01
C ILE A 89 -14.12 -29.70 5.36
N HIS A 90 -14.24 -28.64 6.16
CA HIS A 90 -14.76 -28.71 7.51
C HIS A 90 -16.08 -27.98 7.63
N ASN A 91 -16.88 -28.38 8.62
CA ASN A 91 -17.99 -27.57 9.11
C ASN A 91 -17.43 -26.42 9.96
N SER A 92 -17.71 -25.18 9.55
CA SER A 92 -17.18 -23.99 10.22
C SER A 92 -17.68 -23.78 11.64
N LYS A 93 -18.79 -24.41 12.04
CA LYS A 93 -19.37 -24.20 13.38
C LYS A 93 -18.67 -25.04 14.45
N ASN A 94 -18.07 -26.17 14.09
CA ASN A 94 -17.47 -27.10 15.05
C ASN A 94 -16.15 -27.74 14.62
N GLY A 95 -15.64 -27.40 13.43
CA GLY A 95 -14.38 -27.92 12.90
C GLY A 95 -14.44 -29.37 12.45
N LYS A 96 -15.62 -30.01 12.43
CA LYS A 96 -15.76 -31.40 12.02
C LYS A 96 -15.42 -31.53 10.54
N GLU A 97 -14.52 -32.45 10.21
CA GLU A 97 -14.26 -32.87 8.84
C GLU A 97 -15.53 -33.41 8.18
N LEU A 98 -15.87 -32.86 7.01
CA LEU A 98 -17.00 -33.26 6.19
C LEU A 98 -16.54 -34.12 5.03
N ASN A 99 -15.52 -33.68 4.31
CA ASN A 99 -14.96 -34.37 3.15
C ASN A 99 -13.44 -34.23 3.12
N ARG A 100 -12.76 -35.30 2.73
CA ARG A 100 -11.32 -35.30 2.41
C ARG A 100 -11.08 -36.11 1.14
N GLN A 101 -10.16 -35.66 0.31
CA GLN A 101 -9.68 -36.42 -0.83
C GLN A 101 -8.22 -36.08 -1.08
N THR A 102 -7.41 -37.09 -1.40
CA THR A 102 -6.01 -36.90 -1.76
C THR A 102 -5.87 -36.94 -3.27
N PHE A 103 -5.26 -35.89 -3.82
CA PHE A 103 -4.94 -35.75 -5.23
C PHE A 103 -3.43 -35.92 -5.40
N THR A 104 -3.04 -36.77 -6.35
CA THR A 104 -1.62 -37.05 -6.61
C THR A 104 -1.30 -36.93 -8.09
N GLY A 105 -0.15 -36.32 -8.39
CA GLY A 105 0.24 -36.10 -9.77
C GLY A 105 1.61 -35.43 -9.89
N PRO A 106 2.22 -35.50 -11.09
CA PRO A 106 3.50 -34.84 -11.35
C PRO A 106 3.35 -33.35 -11.66
N ASP A 107 2.17 -32.88 -12.07
CA ASP A 107 1.90 -31.47 -12.38
C ASP A 107 1.18 -30.81 -11.20
N PHE A 108 1.83 -29.81 -10.59
CA PHE A 108 1.28 -29.11 -9.44
C PHE A 108 0.06 -28.25 -9.81
N PHE A 109 0.04 -27.64 -11.00
CA PHE A 109 -1.03 -26.73 -11.40
C PHE A 109 -2.31 -27.49 -11.71
N ASP A 110 -2.20 -28.60 -12.45
CA ASP A 110 -3.35 -29.47 -12.75
C ASP A 110 -4.03 -29.97 -11.46
N LEU A 111 -3.26 -30.28 -10.42
CA LEU A 111 -3.82 -30.67 -9.12
C LEU A 111 -4.61 -29.54 -8.45
N ILE A 112 -4.18 -28.28 -8.59
CA ILE A 112 -4.93 -27.14 -8.04
C ILE A 112 -6.29 -27.02 -8.74
N ASP A 113 -6.32 -27.14 -10.07
CA ASP A 113 -7.56 -27.08 -10.86
C ASP A 113 -8.51 -28.24 -10.47
N GLU A 114 -7.98 -29.46 -10.30
CA GLU A 114 -8.77 -30.61 -9.81
C GLU A 114 -9.32 -30.38 -8.39
N ILE A 115 -8.51 -29.80 -7.52
CA ILE A 115 -8.91 -29.49 -6.14
C ILE A 115 -9.97 -28.39 -6.09
N SER A 116 -9.87 -27.36 -6.93
CA SER A 116 -10.86 -26.28 -6.94
C SER A 116 -12.24 -26.79 -7.38
N ILE A 117 -12.28 -27.73 -8.34
CA ILE A 117 -13.51 -28.43 -8.73
C ILE A 117 -14.05 -29.25 -7.56
N TYR A 118 -13.20 -30.06 -6.92
CA TYR A 118 -13.58 -30.85 -5.74
C TYR A 118 -14.14 -29.99 -4.62
N VAL A 119 -13.52 -28.84 -4.33
CA VAL A 119 -13.99 -27.90 -3.32
C VAL A 119 -15.39 -27.40 -3.67
N ARG A 120 -15.61 -26.94 -4.92
CA ARG A 120 -16.92 -26.46 -5.40
C ARG A 120 -18.02 -27.53 -5.25
N ASP A 121 -17.74 -28.75 -5.71
CA ASP A 121 -18.68 -29.89 -5.61
C ASP A 121 -19.11 -30.18 -4.18
N ASN A 122 -18.20 -30.00 -3.22
CA ASN A 122 -18.42 -30.37 -1.81
C ASN A 122 -18.90 -29.23 -0.92
N VAL A 123 -19.07 -28.02 -1.45
CA VAL A 123 -19.66 -26.87 -0.75
C VAL A 123 -21.00 -26.43 -1.34
N GLY A 124 -21.63 -27.29 -2.15
CA GLY A 124 -22.98 -27.09 -2.67
C GLY A 124 -23.06 -26.34 -4.00
N ILE A 125 -21.92 -26.13 -4.69
CA ILE A 125 -21.91 -25.55 -6.03
C ILE A 125 -22.00 -26.69 -7.05
N VAL A 126 -23.20 -26.90 -7.61
CA VAL A 126 -23.43 -27.95 -8.61
C VAL A 126 -22.91 -27.57 -10.00
N GLN A 127 -22.71 -28.56 -10.87
CA GLN A 127 -22.15 -28.35 -12.21
C GLN A 127 -22.92 -27.30 -13.02
N GLU A 128 -24.25 -27.30 -12.96
CA GLU A 128 -25.08 -26.32 -13.69
C GLU A 128 -24.87 -24.87 -13.23
N MET A 129 -24.39 -24.68 -12.00
CA MET A 129 -24.02 -23.36 -11.48
C MET A 129 -22.63 -22.96 -11.96
N ARG A 130 -21.69 -23.91 -12.04
CA ARG A 130 -20.31 -23.69 -12.53
C ARG A 130 -20.25 -23.39 -14.01
N ASP A 131 -21.03 -24.12 -14.82
CA ASP A 131 -21.06 -23.99 -16.28
C ASP A 131 -21.53 -22.59 -16.77
N GLN A 132 -21.96 -21.71 -15.85
CA GLN A 132 -22.31 -20.32 -16.11
C GLN A 132 -21.10 -19.39 -16.18
N TYR A 133 -19.95 -19.82 -15.65
CA TYR A 133 -18.74 -19.02 -15.55
C TYR A 133 -17.61 -19.68 -16.36
N ILE A 134 -16.73 -18.85 -16.90
CA ILE A 134 -15.51 -19.34 -17.57
C ILE A 134 -14.53 -19.73 -16.46
N ASP A 135 -14.05 -20.96 -16.51
CA ASP A 135 -13.07 -21.52 -15.61
C ASP A 135 -11.76 -21.71 -16.41
N MET A 136 -10.82 -20.79 -16.24
CA MET A 136 -9.51 -20.89 -16.88
C MET A 136 -8.56 -21.66 -15.97
N ASP A 137 -7.76 -22.57 -16.55
CA ASP A 137 -6.71 -23.28 -15.81
C ASP A 137 -5.77 -22.28 -15.12
N ILE A 138 -5.39 -22.56 -13.88
CA ILE A 138 -4.59 -21.64 -13.05
C ILE A 138 -3.28 -21.21 -13.74
N LYS A 139 -2.64 -22.12 -14.48
CA LYS A 139 -1.37 -21.88 -15.17
C LYS A 139 -1.50 -20.94 -16.37
N ASP A 140 -2.68 -20.82 -16.96
CA ASP A 140 -2.91 -19.99 -18.15
C ASP A 140 -2.92 -18.49 -17.81
N PHE A 141 -3.42 -18.15 -16.62
CA PHE A 141 -3.51 -16.76 -16.16
C PHE A 141 -2.54 -16.38 -15.04
N THR A 142 -1.86 -17.36 -14.45
CA THR A 142 -0.71 -17.12 -13.57
C THR A 142 0.61 -17.28 -14.35
N THR A 143 1.26 -18.43 -14.20
CA THR A 143 2.52 -18.80 -14.86
C THR A 143 2.64 -20.33 -14.92
N THR A 144 3.39 -20.84 -15.90
CA THR A 144 3.78 -22.25 -15.95
C THR A 144 5.10 -22.53 -15.22
N SER A 145 5.77 -21.50 -14.70
CA SER A 145 7.06 -21.62 -14.01
C SER A 145 6.86 -21.65 -12.49
N LEU A 146 7.19 -22.78 -11.86
CA LEU A 146 7.19 -22.89 -10.39
C LEU A 146 8.15 -21.90 -9.73
N ASP A 147 9.26 -21.56 -10.39
CA ASP A 147 10.20 -20.57 -9.88
C ASP A 147 9.58 -19.16 -9.94
N ALA A 148 8.95 -18.78 -11.05
CA ALA A 148 8.24 -17.49 -11.12
C ALA A 148 7.10 -17.41 -10.10
N LEU A 149 6.36 -18.50 -9.91
CA LEU A 149 5.30 -18.60 -8.91
C LEU A 149 5.83 -18.45 -7.47
N LYS A 150 6.97 -19.08 -7.17
CA LYS A 150 7.65 -18.95 -5.88
C LYS A 150 8.02 -17.51 -5.61
N GLU A 151 8.64 -16.84 -6.58
CA GLU A 151 9.03 -15.44 -6.47
C GLU A 151 7.82 -14.52 -6.30
N TYR A 152 6.74 -14.80 -7.04
CA TYR A 152 5.46 -14.12 -6.90
C TYR A 152 4.88 -14.26 -5.50
N HIS A 153 4.83 -15.47 -4.95
CA HIS A 153 4.33 -15.72 -3.59
C HIS A 153 5.08 -14.92 -2.53
N PHE A 154 6.41 -14.80 -2.66
CA PHE A 154 7.21 -14.03 -1.73
C PHE A 154 7.18 -12.51 -1.99
N GLY A 155 6.30 -12.03 -2.89
CA GLY A 155 6.17 -10.61 -3.23
C GLY A 155 7.35 -10.06 -4.04
N ARG A 156 8.20 -10.93 -4.60
CA ARG A 156 9.35 -10.56 -5.46
C ARG A 156 8.90 -10.54 -6.92
N HIS A 157 7.88 -9.74 -7.20
CA HIS A 157 7.22 -9.67 -8.51
C HIS A 157 8.17 -9.32 -9.66
N ASP A 158 9.19 -8.50 -9.41
CA ASP A 158 10.20 -8.17 -10.42
C ASP A 158 10.92 -9.44 -10.92
N ILE A 159 11.40 -10.27 -9.99
CA ILE A 159 12.08 -11.53 -10.30
C ILE A 159 11.11 -12.49 -10.98
N ALA A 160 9.87 -12.57 -10.50
CA ALA A 160 8.84 -13.39 -11.13
C ALA A 160 8.63 -13.00 -12.61
N THR A 161 8.60 -11.69 -12.92
CA THR A 161 8.45 -11.20 -14.30
C THR A 161 9.73 -11.26 -15.14
N GLU A 162 10.90 -11.34 -14.51
CA GLU A 162 12.16 -11.64 -15.22
C GLU A 162 12.19 -13.11 -15.65
N ILE A 163 11.69 -14.02 -14.81
CA ILE A 163 11.56 -15.46 -15.12
C ILE A 163 10.44 -15.70 -16.14
N ASP A 164 9.30 -15.04 -15.99
CA ASP A 164 8.17 -15.09 -16.92
C ASP A 164 7.67 -13.67 -17.28
N PRO A 165 8.17 -13.09 -18.39
CA PRO A 165 7.78 -11.75 -18.86
C PRO A 165 6.32 -11.61 -19.29
N THR A 166 5.54 -12.69 -19.24
CA THR A 166 4.11 -12.70 -19.58
C THR A 166 3.20 -12.87 -18.37
N PHE A 167 3.77 -12.97 -17.16
CA PHE A 167 3.04 -13.13 -15.90
C PHE A 167 2.33 -11.83 -15.50
N ALA A 168 1.22 -11.52 -16.17
CA ALA A 168 0.48 -10.26 -16.07
C ALA A 168 0.05 -9.92 -14.62
N LEU A 169 -0.27 -10.94 -13.82
CA LEU A 169 -0.71 -10.77 -12.44
C LEU A 169 0.42 -10.21 -11.54
N ALA A 170 1.66 -10.66 -11.74
CA ALA A 170 2.82 -10.15 -11.00
C ALA A 170 3.08 -8.67 -11.30
N TYR A 171 3.01 -8.28 -12.58
CA TYR A 171 3.08 -6.87 -13.00
C TYR A 171 1.97 -6.02 -12.37
N TYR A 172 0.72 -6.52 -12.39
CA TYR A 172 -0.42 -5.83 -11.79
C TYR A 172 -0.22 -5.56 -10.29
N PHE A 173 0.10 -6.59 -9.50
CA PHE A 173 0.27 -6.41 -8.05
C PHE A 173 1.49 -5.54 -7.69
N LYS A 174 2.56 -5.58 -8.50
CA LYS A 174 3.67 -4.64 -8.35
C LYS A 174 3.23 -3.20 -8.57
N SER A 175 2.43 -2.93 -9.61
CA SER A 175 1.90 -1.59 -9.89
C SER A 175 0.99 -1.10 -8.77
N VAL A 176 0.01 -1.91 -8.33
CA VAL A 176 -0.90 -1.55 -7.22
C VAL A 176 -0.12 -1.13 -5.97
N ARG A 177 0.88 -1.92 -5.57
CA ARG A 177 1.74 -1.60 -4.42
C ARG A 177 2.57 -0.34 -4.63
N GLY A 178 3.07 -0.12 -5.85
CA GLY A 178 3.84 1.07 -6.20
C GLY A 178 3.02 2.33 -6.05
N THR A 179 1.86 2.35 -6.69
CA THR A 179 0.94 3.49 -6.72
C THR A 179 0.40 3.84 -5.33
N TYR A 180 0.02 2.84 -4.51
CA TYR A 180 -0.48 3.09 -3.15
C TYR A 180 0.48 3.90 -2.27
N TYR A 181 1.80 3.73 -2.47
CA TYR A 181 2.84 4.47 -1.75
C TYR A 181 3.59 5.48 -2.63
N SER A 182 3.15 5.70 -3.87
CA SER A 182 3.76 6.60 -4.87
C SER A 182 5.29 6.44 -4.91
N GLN A 183 5.77 5.20 -5.06
CA GLN A 183 7.19 4.85 -4.98
C GLN A 183 8.01 5.32 -6.19
N GLY A 184 7.34 5.61 -7.31
CA GLY A 184 7.95 6.21 -8.49
C GLY A 184 7.06 6.03 -9.72
N GLN A 185 6.56 7.14 -10.26
CA GLN A 185 5.62 7.18 -11.39
C GLN A 185 6.11 6.37 -12.60
N LEU A 186 7.40 6.47 -12.94
CA LEU A 186 7.98 5.78 -14.10
C LEU A 186 7.85 4.26 -14.00
N GLU A 187 8.19 3.68 -12.85
CA GLU A 187 8.10 2.23 -12.66
C GLU A 187 6.64 1.80 -12.52
N GLU A 188 5.81 2.58 -11.82
CA GLU A 188 4.37 2.31 -11.68
C GLU A 188 3.67 2.19 -13.04
N GLN A 189 3.96 3.12 -13.96
CA GLN A 189 3.44 3.14 -15.32
C GLN A 189 4.01 2.01 -16.18
N TYR A 190 5.32 1.74 -16.10
CA TYR A 190 5.94 0.61 -16.78
C TYR A 190 5.27 -0.72 -16.38
N GLN A 191 5.12 -0.96 -15.08
CA GLN A 191 4.56 -2.21 -14.56
C GLN A 191 3.11 -2.39 -15.02
N ILE A 192 2.27 -1.35 -14.96
CA ILE A 192 0.87 -1.48 -15.39
C ILE A 192 0.70 -1.58 -16.90
N ASP A 193 1.55 -0.92 -17.70
CA ASP A 193 1.52 -1.07 -19.15
C ASP A 193 1.91 -2.50 -19.56
N ARG A 194 2.89 -3.12 -18.89
CA ARG A 194 3.24 -4.54 -19.09
C ARG A 194 2.13 -5.50 -18.68
N ALA A 195 1.43 -5.23 -17.58
CA ALA A 195 0.23 -5.97 -17.20
C ALA A 195 -0.87 -5.82 -18.26
N TYR A 196 -1.08 -4.59 -18.76
CA TYR A 196 -2.09 -4.29 -19.76
C TYR A 196 -1.81 -4.97 -21.10
N GLU A 197 -0.55 -5.01 -21.56
CA GLU A 197 -0.13 -5.73 -22.76
C GLU A 197 -0.47 -7.23 -22.70
N ASN A 198 -0.26 -7.84 -21.53
CA ASN A 198 -0.49 -9.28 -21.31
C ASN A 198 -1.90 -9.60 -20.77
N ARG A 199 -2.76 -8.60 -20.55
CA ARG A 199 -4.04 -8.77 -19.83
C ARG A 199 -4.95 -9.83 -20.43
N ARG A 200 -4.86 -10.12 -21.73
CA ARG A 200 -5.73 -11.13 -22.38
C ARG A 200 -5.53 -12.55 -21.84
N LYS A 201 -4.43 -12.80 -21.12
CA LYS A 201 -4.22 -14.04 -20.36
C LYS A 201 -5.04 -14.12 -19.07
N LEU A 202 -5.53 -13.00 -18.56
CA LEU A 202 -6.26 -12.93 -17.31
C LEU A 202 -7.76 -13.20 -17.52
N PRO A 203 -8.45 -13.78 -16.53
CA PRO A 203 -9.90 -13.77 -16.45
C PRO A 203 -10.46 -12.35 -16.59
N LEU A 204 -11.66 -12.21 -17.17
CA LEU A 204 -12.25 -10.92 -17.53
C LEU A 204 -12.22 -9.87 -16.39
N GLN A 205 -12.49 -10.29 -15.15
CA GLN A 205 -12.47 -9.40 -13.99
C GLN A 205 -11.07 -8.87 -13.68
N LEU A 206 -10.05 -9.72 -13.79
CA LEU A 206 -8.66 -9.30 -13.62
C LEU A 206 -8.21 -8.38 -14.76
N GLN A 207 -8.73 -8.55 -15.98
CA GLN A 207 -8.50 -7.57 -17.07
C GLN A 207 -9.04 -6.19 -16.73
N LEU A 208 -10.22 -6.12 -16.11
CA LEU A 208 -10.84 -4.86 -15.68
C LEU A 208 -10.06 -4.23 -14.51
N LYS A 209 -9.58 -5.03 -13.55
CA LYS A 209 -8.67 -4.55 -12.49
C LYS A 209 -7.41 -3.90 -13.07
N VAL A 210 -6.79 -4.52 -14.09
CA VAL A 210 -5.64 -3.95 -14.80
C VAL A 210 -6.01 -2.63 -15.50
N LEU A 211 -7.17 -2.55 -16.13
CA LEU A 211 -7.63 -1.33 -16.80
C LEU A 211 -7.85 -0.19 -15.79
N ILE A 212 -8.54 -0.45 -14.68
CA ILE A 212 -8.78 0.52 -13.61
C ILE A 212 -7.45 1.02 -13.05
N GLN A 213 -6.55 0.11 -12.68
CA GLN A 213 -5.24 0.47 -12.14
C GLN A 213 -4.41 1.30 -13.13
N ARG A 214 -4.55 1.05 -14.44
CA ARG A 214 -3.90 1.87 -15.46
C ARG A 214 -4.44 3.29 -15.49
N HIS A 215 -5.76 3.48 -15.37
CA HIS A 215 -6.32 4.83 -15.25
C HIS A 215 -5.80 5.54 -14.01
N ILE A 216 -5.71 4.86 -12.87
CA ILE A 216 -5.15 5.40 -11.62
C ILE A 216 -3.68 5.82 -11.80
N ALA A 217 -2.81 4.95 -12.34
CA ALA A 217 -1.39 5.24 -12.54
C ALA A 217 -1.10 6.43 -13.49
N TYR A 218 -2.10 6.81 -14.30
CA TYR A 218 -2.06 7.96 -15.20
C TYR A 218 -2.92 9.14 -14.69
N ASN A 219 -3.44 9.08 -13.46
CA ASN A 219 -4.31 10.08 -12.85
C ASN A 219 -5.60 10.38 -13.64
N HIS A 220 -6.11 9.40 -14.38
CA HIS A 220 -7.39 9.45 -15.10
C HIS A 220 -8.54 9.04 -14.16
N TRP A 221 -8.76 9.84 -13.11
CA TRP A 221 -9.63 9.51 -11.98
C TRP A 221 -11.09 9.29 -12.36
N LYS A 222 -11.60 10.07 -13.31
CA LYS A 222 -12.99 9.97 -13.76
C LYS A 222 -13.27 8.63 -14.45
N GLU A 223 -12.39 8.23 -15.37
CA GLU A 223 -12.50 6.95 -16.07
C GLU A 223 -12.33 5.77 -15.10
N ALA A 224 -11.45 5.89 -14.10
CA ALA A 224 -11.32 4.90 -13.03
C ALA A 224 -12.63 4.80 -12.22
N GLU A 225 -13.25 5.93 -11.86
CA GLU A 225 -14.51 5.99 -11.12
C GLU A 225 -15.65 5.28 -11.86
N GLU A 226 -15.83 5.60 -13.14
CA GLU A 226 -16.87 5.00 -13.99
C GLU A 226 -16.72 3.48 -14.08
N LEU A 227 -15.50 2.99 -14.26
CA LEU A 227 -15.21 1.55 -14.32
C LEU A 227 -15.43 0.86 -12.98
N VAL A 228 -15.02 1.48 -11.87
CA VAL A 228 -15.21 0.94 -10.52
C VAL A 228 -16.70 0.87 -10.17
N LYS A 229 -17.47 1.93 -10.48
CA LYS A 229 -18.94 1.92 -10.27
C LYS A 229 -19.62 0.80 -11.06
N LEU A 230 -19.23 0.60 -12.32
CA LEU A 230 -19.74 -0.52 -13.12
C LEU A 230 -19.41 -1.89 -12.50
N GLN A 231 -18.22 -2.05 -11.89
CA GLN A 231 -17.89 -3.28 -11.17
C GLN A 231 -18.72 -3.46 -9.90
N LEU A 232 -19.01 -2.39 -9.18
CA LEU A 232 -19.85 -2.44 -7.99
C LEU A 232 -21.35 -2.64 -8.32
N GLU A 233 -21.82 -2.31 -9.53
CA GLU A 233 -23.14 -2.74 -9.99
C GLU A 233 -23.26 -4.28 -10.13
N ILE A 234 -22.13 -4.93 -10.44
CA ILE A 234 -22.02 -6.39 -10.61
C ILE A 234 -21.77 -7.07 -9.26
N ASP A 235 -20.87 -6.52 -8.46
CA ASP A 235 -20.46 -7.06 -7.17
C ASP A 235 -20.46 -5.98 -6.07
N PRO A 236 -21.63 -5.61 -5.52
CA PRO A 236 -21.79 -4.43 -4.66
C PRO A 236 -20.96 -4.43 -3.38
N ASN A 237 -20.60 -5.59 -2.82
CA ASN A 237 -19.77 -5.63 -1.61
C ASN A 237 -18.30 -5.99 -1.86
N ASP A 238 -17.83 -6.03 -3.12
CA ASP A 238 -16.40 -6.23 -3.41
C ASP A 238 -15.57 -5.14 -2.69
N ILE A 239 -14.76 -5.59 -1.73
CA ILE A 239 -13.98 -4.72 -0.84
C ILE A 239 -12.90 -3.99 -1.62
N VAL A 240 -12.30 -4.62 -2.64
CA VAL A 240 -11.24 -4.02 -3.44
C VAL A 240 -11.78 -2.86 -4.26
N TYR A 241 -12.87 -3.06 -5.00
CA TYR A 241 -13.49 -1.99 -5.79
C TYR A 241 -14.04 -0.88 -4.91
N SER A 242 -14.58 -1.22 -3.74
CA SER A 242 -15.09 -0.22 -2.81
C SER A 242 -13.97 0.64 -2.24
N ASN A 243 -12.85 0.03 -1.83
CA ASN A 243 -11.68 0.76 -1.36
C ASN A 243 -11.12 1.70 -2.46
N LEU A 244 -11.07 1.22 -3.71
CA LEU A 244 -10.68 2.05 -4.84
C LEU A 244 -11.64 3.23 -5.05
N LEU A 245 -12.96 3.02 -4.94
CA LEU A 245 -13.94 4.09 -5.05
C LEU A 245 -13.75 5.16 -3.95
N TYR A 246 -13.52 4.72 -2.71
CA TYR A 246 -13.28 5.63 -1.58
C TYR A 246 -11.97 6.40 -1.74
N THR A 247 -10.93 5.74 -2.26
CA THR A 247 -9.67 6.40 -2.63
C THR A 247 -9.89 7.45 -3.72
N ILE A 248 -10.68 7.14 -4.75
CA ILE A 248 -11.02 8.09 -5.83
C ILE A 248 -11.79 9.28 -5.28
N TYR A 249 -12.79 9.07 -4.40
CA TYR A 249 -13.50 10.17 -3.75
C TYR A 249 -12.61 10.99 -2.82
N SER A 250 -11.60 10.37 -2.22
CA SER A 250 -10.61 11.06 -1.39
C SER A 250 -9.73 11.99 -2.24
N GLU A 251 -9.20 11.49 -3.35
CA GLU A 251 -8.40 12.26 -4.33
C GLU A 251 -9.20 13.39 -4.97
N THR A 252 -10.44 13.11 -5.38
CA THR A 252 -11.33 14.07 -6.05
C THR A 252 -12.07 14.99 -5.07
N ARG A 253 -11.87 14.79 -3.77
CA ARG A 253 -12.53 15.51 -2.66
C ARG A 253 -14.05 15.46 -2.71
N ASN A 254 -14.59 14.34 -3.17
CA ASN A 254 -16.04 14.14 -3.28
C ASN A 254 -16.60 13.46 -2.01
N PHE A 255 -16.50 14.15 -0.87
CA PHE A 255 -16.78 13.56 0.44
C PHE A 255 -18.27 13.31 0.69
N ASP A 256 -19.16 14.08 0.08
CA ASP A 256 -20.61 13.87 0.12
C ASP A 256 -20.97 12.53 -0.53
N GLU A 257 -20.49 12.28 -1.76
CA GLU A 257 -20.65 10.99 -2.44
C GLU A 257 -20.01 9.84 -1.67
N TYR A 258 -18.85 10.06 -1.04
CA TYR A 258 -18.24 9.06 -0.17
C TYR A 258 -19.16 8.69 1.00
N LEU A 259 -19.78 9.69 1.65
CA LEU A 259 -20.74 9.46 2.72
C LEU A 259 -22.01 8.76 2.23
N GLU A 260 -22.59 9.19 1.11
CA GLU A 260 -23.83 8.59 0.62
C GLU A 260 -23.63 7.14 0.19
N VAL A 261 -22.54 6.81 -0.51
CA VAL A 261 -22.25 5.42 -0.91
C VAL A 261 -21.99 4.51 0.28
N THR A 262 -21.14 4.93 1.24
CA THR A 262 -20.86 4.11 2.44
C THR A 262 -22.09 3.94 3.32
N LYS A 263 -22.93 4.97 3.43
CA LYS A 263 -24.22 4.91 4.13
C LYS A 263 -25.21 3.98 3.47
N ALA A 264 -25.34 4.03 2.14
CA ALA A 264 -26.21 3.11 1.40
C ALA A 264 -25.80 1.66 1.68
N ARG A 265 -24.51 1.35 1.52
CA ARG A 265 -23.96 0.02 1.82
C ARG A 265 -24.18 -0.41 3.27
N TYR A 266 -23.91 0.47 4.24
CA TYR A 266 -24.18 0.20 5.66
C TYR A 266 -25.66 -0.13 5.92
N ASN A 267 -26.59 0.50 5.21
CA ASN A 267 -28.04 0.30 5.40
C ASN A 267 -28.62 -0.89 4.62
N GLU A 268 -28.00 -1.28 3.50
CA GLU A 268 -28.44 -2.41 2.68
C GLU A 268 -28.16 -3.77 3.36
N GLN A 269 -27.15 -3.83 4.22
CA GLN A 269 -26.78 -5.03 4.95
C GLN A 269 -27.63 -5.22 6.22
N LEU A 270 -28.29 -6.37 6.36
CA LEU A 270 -29.07 -6.71 7.57
C LEU A 270 -28.19 -6.70 8.84
N ILE A 271 -26.95 -7.19 8.70
CA ILE A 271 -25.88 -7.11 9.69
C ILE A 271 -24.65 -6.58 8.96
N PRO A 272 -24.28 -5.30 9.17
CA PRO A 272 -23.16 -4.74 8.44
C PRO A 272 -21.83 -5.40 8.80
N ASP A 273 -21.03 -5.71 7.77
CA ASP A 273 -19.69 -6.27 7.96
C ASP A 273 -18.75 -5.21 8.56
N ALA A 274 -17.69 -5.66 9.23
CA ALA A 274 -16.78 -4.77 9.95
C ALA A 274 -16.12 -3.72 9.04
N TYR A 275 -15.81 -4.08 7.78
CA TYR A 275 -15.23 -3.15 6.82
C TYR A 275 -16.23 -2.05 6.44
N SER A 276 -17.46 -2.42 6.08
CA SER A 276 -18.54 -1.46 5.76
C SER A 276 -18.79 -0.47 6.90
N VAL A 277 -18.76 -0.95 8.15
CA VAL A 277 -18.92 -0.10 9.35
C VAL A 277 -17.77 0.88 9.49
N MET A 278 -16.52 0.42 9.31
CA MET A 278 -15.34 1.28 9.42
C MET A 278 -15.32 2.36 8.34
N GLN A 279 -15.70 2.02 7.10
CA GLN A 279 -15.73 3.01 6.01
C GLN A 279 -16.87 4.01 6.18
N TYR A 280 -18.05 3.59 6.66
CA TYR A 280 -19.11 4.53 6.99
C TYR A 280 -18.72 5.44 8.16
N ARG A 281 -18.05 4.91 9.20
CA ARG A 281 -17.44 5.73 10.27
C ARG A 281 -16.47 6.76 9.68
N GLN A 282 -15.53 6.35 8.83
CA GLN A 282 -14.54 7.25 8.22
C GLN A 282 -15.24 8.36 7.44
N ALA A 283 -16.22 8.01 6.60
CA ALA A 283 -16.99 8.96 5.82
C ALA A 283 -17.76 9.96 6.72
N LEU A 284 -18.32 9.50 7.85
CA LEU A 284 -18.97 10.39 8.83
C LEU A 284 -17.96 11.36 9.45
N LEU A 285 -16.75 10.92 9.80
CA LEU A 285 -15.71 11.75 10.41
C LEU A 285 -15.25 12.84 9.45
N VAL A 286 -14.93 12.49 8.19
CA VAL A 286 -14.50 13.48 7.19
C VAL A 286 -15.61 14.40 6.71
N ASN A 287 -16.87 14.08 6.99
CA ASN A 287 -18.03 14.96 6.77
C ASN A 287 -18.51 15.70 8.04
N GLY A 288 -17.72 15.67 9.11
CA GLY A 288 -17.99 16.40 10.36
C GLY A 288 -19.21 15.89 11.13
N LYS A 289 -19.64 14.64 10.88
CA LYS A 289 -20.83 14.03 11.49
C LYS A 289 -20.47 13.27 12.78
N TYR A 290 -19.72 13.90 13.67
CA TYR A 290 -19.13 13.27 14.86
C TYR A 290 -20.16 12.65 15.80
N GLU A 291 -21.29 13.32 16.04
CA GLU A 291 -22.38 12.78 16.86
C GLU A 291 -22.95 11.47 16.31
N LYS A 292 -23.04 11.33 14.97
CA LYS A 292 -23.49 10.08 14.35
C LYS A 292 -22.49 8.95 14.56
N VAL A 293 -21.19 9.25 14.65
CA VAL A 293 -20.16 8.26 15.00
C VAL A 293 -20.33 7.82 16.44
N ILE A 294 -20.58 8.76 17.37
CA ILE A 294 -20.85 8.46 18.78
C ILE A 294 -22.09 7.55 18.91
N ASP A 295 -23.17 7.86 18.19
CA ASP A 295 -24.39 7.03 18.15
C ASP A 295 -24.13 5.63 17.57
N LEU A 296 -23.36 5.56 16.48
CA LEU A 296 -22.95 4.30 15.86
C LEU A 296 -22.19 3.43 16.87
N VAL A 297 -21.18 3.99 17.55
CA VAL A 297 -20.40 3.25 18.55
C VAL A 297 -21.27 2.83 19.73
N ASN A 298 -22.16 3.70 20.23
CA ASN A 298 -23.08 3.37 21.33
C ASN A 298 -24.01 2.19 20.97
N LYS A 299 -24.52 2.15 19.73
CA LYS A 299 -25.31 1.03 19.22
C LYS A 299 -24.51 -0.28 19.27
N TYR A 300 -23.27 -0.27 18.77
CA TYR A 300 -22.40 -1.47 18.82
C TYR A 300 -22.04 -1.89 20.24
N GLN A 301 -21.73 -0.95 21.13
CA GLN A 301 -21.47 -1.25 22.55
C GLN A 301 -22.70 -1.86 23.24
N SER A 302 -23.91 -1.46 22.85
CA SER A 302 -25.15 -2.02 23.40
C SER A 302 -25.41 -3.44 22.89
N LEU A 303 -25.04 -3.74 21.65
CA LEU A 303 -25.16 -5.07 21.06
C LEU A 303 -24.08 -6.03 21.57
N LEU A 304 -22.88 -5.53 21.85
CA LEU A 304 -21.71 -6.30 22.27
C LEU A 304 -21.10 -5.70 23.55
N PRO A 305 -21.78 -5.80 24.72
CA PRO A 305 -21.38 -5.10 25.94
C PRO A 305 -20.02 -5.54 26.51
N ASN A 306 -19.53 -6.72 26.11
CA ASN A 306 -18.21 -7.23 26.50
C ASN A 306 -17.10 -6.88 25.50
N ASN A 307 -17.45 -6.31 24.34
CA ASN A 307 -16.48 -5.91 23.34
C ASN A 307 -16.05 -4.45 23.56
N ASN A 308 -14.91 -4.28 24.22
CA ASN A 308 -14.36 -2.95 24.49
C ASN A 308 -13.51 -2.39 23.34
N SER A 309 -13.27 -3.16 22.27
CA SER A 309 -12.42 -2.73 21.14
C SER A 309 -12.99 -1.54 20.37
N VAL A 310 -14.29 -1.29 20.49
CA VAL A 310 -14.97 -0.15 19.85
C VAL A 310 -14.90 1.15 20.67
N SER A 311 -14.45 1.07 21.93
CA SER A 311 -14.38 2.22 22.84
C SER A 311 -13.46 3.35 22.35
N PRO A 312 -12.26 3.08 21.79
CA PRO A 312 -11.39 4.12 21.25
C PRO A 312 -12.05 5.02 20.18
N PHE A 313 -12.86 4.45 19.28
CA PHE A 313 -13.54 5.20 18.22
C PHE A 313 -14.49 6.27 18.76
N LYS A 314 -15.05 6.06 19.96
CA LYS A 314 -15.87 7.06 20.64
C LYS A 314 -15.02 8.17 21.23
N THR A 315 -13.85 7.87 21.80
CA THR A 315 -12.93 8.90 22.32
C THR A 315 -12.57 9.88 21.22
N GLU A 316 -12.17 9.37 20.07
CA GLU A 316 -11.81 10.16 18.90
C GLU A 316 -12.95 11.06 18.42
N ALA A 317 -14.15 10.51 18.22
CA ALA A 317 -15.31 11.30 17.81
C ALA A 317 -15.66 12.39 18.85
N LEU A 318 -15.50 12.10 20.15
CA LEU A 318 -15.72 13.10 21.21
C LEU A 318 -14.67 14.22 21.20
N ILE A 319 -13.41 13.91 20.88
CA ILE A 319 -12.36 14.93 20.71
C ILE A 319 -12.72 15.86 19.56
N LEU A 320 -13.03 15.29 18.38
CA LEU A 320 -13.40 16.07 17.19
C LEU A 320 -14.68 16.89 17.38
N ASN A 321 -15.61 16.39 18.20
CA ASN A 321 -16.84 17.10 18.58
C ASN A 321 -16.61 18.21 19.64
N GLY A 322 -15.39 18.34 20.19
CA GLY A 322 -15.08 19.29 21.26
C GLY A 322 -15.58 18.89 22.65
N ASP A 323 -16.09 17.66 22.81
CA ASP A 323 -16.66 17.11 24.04
C ASP A 323 -15.56 16.56 24.98
N LEU A 324 -14.53 17.38 25.27
CA LEU A 324 -13.24 16.94 25.82
C LEU A 324 -13.34 16.25 27.19
N GLU A 325 -14.24 16.67 28.07
CA GLU A 325 -14.47 16.00 29.37
C GLU A 325 -15.04 14.58 29.19
N LYS A 326 -15.95 14.40 28.24
CA LYS A 326 -16.49 13.07 27.90
C LYS A 326 -15.42 12.23 27.22
N ALA A 327 -14.62 12.84 26.34
CA ALA A 327 -13.50 12.18 25.67
C ALA A 327 -12.52 11.62 26.71
N ARG A 328 -12.06 12.46 27.66
CA ARG A 328 -11.15 12.04 28.74
C ARG A 328 -11.72 10.91 29.59
N LYS A 329 -12.99 11.01 29.98
CA LYS A 329 -13.66 9.95 30.74
C LYS A 329 -13.72 8.63 29.96
N ASN A 330 -14.03 8.67 28.67
CA ASN A 330 -14.07 7.49 27.81
C ASN A 330 -12.67 6.92 27.57
N HIS A 331 -11.66 7.78 27.39
CA HIS A 331 -10.26 7.43 27.24
C HIS A 331 -9.73 6.68 28.46
N ASN A 332 -9.91 7.25 29.66
CA ASN A 332 -9.52 6.61 30.93
C ASN A 332 -10.15 5.22 31.10
N LYS A 333 -11.39 5.03 30.64
CA LYS A 333 -12.02 3.70 30.63
C LYS A 333 -11.36 2.77 29.61
N THR A 334 -11.06 3.27 28.42
CA THR A 334 -10.46 2.52 27.31
C THR A 334 -9.06 2.01 27.68
N MET A 335 -8.24 2.85 28.33
CA MET A 335 -6.91 2.49 28.82
C MET A 335 -6.89 1.27 29.75
N LEU A 336 -7.99 1.03 30.50
CA LEU A 336 -8.10 -0.16 31.38
C LEU A 336 -8.17 -1.48 30.60
N PHE A 337 -8.63 -1.43 29.34
CA PHE A 337 -8.74 -2.59 28.48
C PHE A 337 -7.57 -2.74 27.51
N HIS A 338 -6.81 -1.65 27.29
CA HIS A 338 -5.68 -1.56 26.36
C HIS A 338 -4.42 -1.01 27.04
N PRO A 339 -3.89 -1.69 28.09
CA PRO A 339 -2.74 -1.19 28.84
C PRO A 339 -1.43 -1.18 28.03
N ASP A 340 -1.35 -2.02 27.00
CA ASP A 340 -0.15 -2.16 26.16
C ASP A 340 0.00 -1.04 25.12
N ASP A 341 -1.05 -0.23 24.91
CA ASP A 341 -1.07 0.89 23.96
C ASP A 341 -0.52 2.20 24.57
N GLY A 342 0.46 2.11 25.48
CA GLY A 342 0.96 3.23 26.30
C GLY A 342 1.28 4.50 25.51
N TYR A 343 2.07 4.39 24.43
CA TYR A 343 2.40 5.55 23.58
C TYR A 343 1.17 6.20 22.93
N ILE A 344 0.22 5.39 22.48
CA ILE A 344 -1.01 5.89 21.84
C ILE A 344 -1.87 6.60 22.88
N ASN A 345 -1.98 6.02 24.08
CA ASN A 345 -2.72 6.59 25.19
C ASN A 345 -2.16 7.94 25.63
N ASP A 346 -0.83 8.07 25.68
CA ASP A 346 -0.15 9.33 26.01
C ASP A 346 -0.46 10.41 24.97
N LEU A 347 -0.40 10.09 23.67
CA LEU A 347 -0.67 11.06 22.61
C LEU A 347 -2.15 11.51 22.57
N ILE A 348 -3.10 10.60 22.83
CA ILE A 348 -4.52 10.96 22.96
C ILE A 348 -4.72 11.91 24.15
N GLU A 349 -4.08 11.62 25.29
CA GLU A 349 -4.16 12.47 26.48
C GLU A 349 -3.51 13.84 26.23
N GLU A 350 -2.39 13.90 25.52
CA GLU A 350 -1.78 15.15 25.04
C GLU A 350 -2.75 15.96 24.17
N SER A 351 -3.49 15.30 23.26
CA SER A 351 -4.50 15.98 22.44
C SER A 351 -5.59 16.61 23.28
N ILE A 352 -6.18 15.84 24.20
CA ILE A 352 -7.24 16.32 25.08
C ILE A 352 -6.72 17.49 25.94
N ASN A 353 -5.51 17.36 26.51
CA ASN A 353 -4.89 18.41 27.33
C ASN A 353 -4.65 19.68 26.54
N TYR A 354 -4.11 19.58 25.32
CA TYR A 354 -3.85 20.73 24.48
C TYR A 354 -5.15 21.45 24.11
N GLN A 355 -6.18 20.71 23.71
CA GLN A 355 -7.47 21.29 23.33
C GLN A 355 -8.24 21.92 24.51
N MET A 356 -7.98 21.46 25.74
CA MET A 356 -8.52 22.09 26.95
C MET A 356 -7.73 23.30 27.44
N SER A 357 -6.53 23.55 26.89
CA SER A 357 -5.63 24.60 27.37
C SER A 357 -5.96 25.98 26.77
N ASP A 358 -5.58 27.04 27.46
CA ASP A 358 -5.65 28.42 26.95
C ASP A 358 -4.74 28.65 25.72
N ALA A 359 -3.81 27.73 25.45
CA ALA A 359 -2.92 27.75 24.29
C ALA A 359 -3.52 27.07 23.05
N TYR A 360 -4.72 26.49 23.17
CA TYR A 360 -5.42 25.90 22.05
C TYR A 360 -5.78 26.97 21.02
N ASN A 361 -5.38 26.74 19.77
CA ASN A 361 -5.78 27.56 18.65
C ASN A 361 -6.47 26.69 17.60
N ALA A 362 -7.78 26.89 17.44
CA ALA A 362 -8.62 26.21 16.46
C ALA A 362 -8.29 26.56 15.00
N ASP A 363 -7.47 27.59 14.74
CA ASP A 363 -6.99 27.92 13.40
C ASP A 363 -5.93 26.91 12.92
N HIS A 364 -6.36 25.96 12.09
CA HIS A 364 -5.51 24.93 11.52
C HIS A 364 -4.64 25.41 10.35
N SER A 365 -4.79 26.65 9.88
CA SER A 365 -4.17 27.11 8.62
C SER A 365 -2.65 27.01 8.57
N ARG A 366 -2.01 27.06 9.75
CA ARG A 366 -0.57 26.85 9.92
C ARG A 366 -0.07 25.47 9.47
N PHE A 367 -0.94 24.47 9.40
CA PHE A 367 -0.63 23.12 8.94
C PHE A 367 -0.85 22.95 7.44
N PHE A 368 -1.58 23.87 6.79
CA PHE A 368 -2.05 23.64 5.42
C PHE A 368 -0.96 23.70 4.35
N GLY A 369 -1.23 22.95 3.29
CA GLY A 369 -0.41 22.84 2.09
C GLY A 369 0.04 21.41 1.82
N GLU A 370 0.71 21.27 0.69
CA GLU A 370 1.24 20.00 0.24
C GLU A 370 2.66 19.77 0.75
N PHE A 371 2.96 18.53 1.11
CA PHE A 371 4.26 18.11 1.59
C PHE A 371 4.68 16.83 0.89
N ARG A 372 5.82 16.87 0.21
CA ARG A 372 6.36 15.74 -0.52
C ARG A 372 7.31 14.93 0.34
N SER A 373 7.16 13.60 0.32
CA SER A 373 8.05 12.67 1.00
C SER A 373 9.50 12.83 0.51
N ALA A 374 10.46 12.82 1.43
CA ALA A 374 11.87 12.77 1.07
C ALA A 374 12.28 11.42 0.48
N ARG A 375 11.50 10.35 0.71
CA ARG A 375 11.83 8.96 0.31
C ARG A 375 11.16 8.51 -0.99
N ALA A 376 10.04 9.12 -1.36
CA ALA A 376 9.20 8.68 -2.47
C ALA A 376 8.54 9.89 -3.17
N GLU A 377 7.71 9.63 -4.18
CA GLU A 377 6.94 10.67 -4.87
C GLU A 377 5.61 11.00 -4.16
N GLN A 378 5.32 10.31 -3.05
CA GLN A 378 4.13 10.54 -2.25
C GLN A 378 4.04 11.99 -1.76
N VAL A 379 2.87 12.58 -1.95
CA VAL A 379 2.50 13.89 -1.42
C VAL A 379 1.43 13.70 -0.35
N VAL A 380 1.52 14.49 0.71
CA VAL A 380 0.46 14.63 1.71
C VAL A 380 -0.04 16.07 1.69
N ASP A 381 -1.33 16.25 1.51
CA ASP A 381 -2.00 17.55 1.45
C ASP A 381 -2.85 17.76 2.70
N TYR A 382 -2.63 18.89 3.37
CA TYR A 382 -3.36 19.31 4.56
C TYR A 382 -4.24 20.50 4.21
N PHE A 383 -5.53 20.39 4.47
CA PHE A 383 -6.50 21.41 4.11
C PHE A 383 -7.70 21.43 5.04
N GLU A 384 -8.52 22.46 4.88
CA GLU A 384 -9.81 22.59 5.54
C GLU A 384 -10.93 22.37 4.52
N ASP A 385 -11.94 21.61 4.93
CA ASP A 385 -13.22 21.49 4.22
C ASP A 385 -14.34 21.58 5.25
N ASP A 386 -15.28 22.53 5.08
CA ASP A 386 -16.37 22.77 6.03
C ASP A 386 -15.95 22.88 7.53
N ASN A 387 -14.81 23.54 7.81
CA ASN A 387 -14.17 23.66 9.14
C ASN A 387 -13.61 22.34 9.71
N ILE A 388 -13.42 21.33 8.87
CA ILE A 388 -12.84 20.04 9.22
C ILE A 388 -11.39 20.03 8.74
N PHE A 389 -10.48 19.68 9.64
CA PHE A 389 -9.07 19.55 9.30
C PHE A 389 -8.77 18.17 8.74
N LEU A 390 -8.46 18.12 7.44
CA LEU A 390 -8.28 16.90 6.68
C LEU A 390 -6.83 16.75 6.19
N SER A 391 -6.44 15.50 5.97
CA SER A 391 -5.14 15.09 5.46
C SER A 391 -5.34 14.05 4.37
N TYR A 392 -4.83 14.33 3.18
CA TYR A 392 -4.88 13.43 2.04
C TYR A 392 -3.47 12.98 1.67
N SER A 393 -3.19 11.69 1.75
CA SER A 393 -1.97 11.10 1.18
C SER A 393 -2.27 10.55 -0.21
N SER A 394 -1.45 10.88 -1.21
CA SER A 394 -1.65 10.44 -2.60
C SER A 394 -1.94 8.94 -2.70
N ASN A 395 -3.02 8.61 -3.42
CA ASN A 395 -3.51 7.24 -3.66
C ASN A 395 -4.01 6.49 -2.40
N GLN A 396 -4.44 7.21 -1.35
CA GLN A 396 -4.96 6.61 -0.12
C GLN A 396 -6.31 7.22 0.28
N ILE A 397 -7.03 6.58 1.21
CA ILE A 397 -8.28 7.14 1.72
C ILE A 397 -7.98 8.39 2.57
N ILE A 398 -8.83 9.41 2.45
CA ILE A 398 -8.77 10.66 3.20
C ILE A 398 -8.80 10.42 4.71
N ASP A 399 -8.01 11.20 5.43
CA ASP A 399 -7.92 11.15 6.88
C ASP A 399 -8.25 12.50 7.53
N TYR A 400 -8.41 12.49 8.85
CA TYR A 400 -8.61 13.67 9.69
C TYR A 400 -7.53 13.72 10.77
N ALA A 401 -7.17 14.92 11.20
CA ALA A 401 -6.09 15.11 12.16
C ALA A 401 -6.58 15.76 13.45
N ASN A 402 -5.99 15.35 14.58
CA ASN A 402 -6.19 16.00 15.87
C ASN A 402 -4.95 16.79 16.26
N MET A 403 -5.12 17.98 16.83
CA MET A 403 -4.00 18.76 17.35
C MET A 403 -3.56 18.25 18.72
N ILE A 404 -2.25 18.14 18.92
CA ILE A 404 -1.63 17.82 20.22
C ILE A 404 -0.72 18.95 20.74
N SER A 405 -0.35 19.90 19.87
CA SER A 405 0.33 21.14 20.27
C SER A 405 0.16 22.23 19.20
N GLU A 406 0.78 23.39 19.41
CA GLU A 406 0.83 24.47 18.41
C GLU A 406 1.41 24.00 17.07
N ASN A 407 2.35 23.05 17.08
CA ASN A 407 3.06 22.61 15.88
C ASN A 407 2.99 21.10 15.64
N LYS A 408 2.10 20.39 16.33
CA LYS A 408 1.99 18.93 16.22
C LYS A 408 0.55 18.47 16.08
N ILE A 409 0.40 17.42 15.28
CA ILE A 409 -0.87 16.73 15.05
C ILE A 409 -0.67 15.22 15.24
N ILE A 410 -1.78 14.51 15.41
CA ILE A 410 -1.84 13.06 15.50
C ILE A 410 -2.95 12.49 14.62
N PHE A 411 -2.62 11.36 14.00
CA PHE A 411 -3.55 10.37 13.45
C PHE A 411 -3.56 9.13 14.35
N THR A 412 -4.74 8.61 14.67
CA THR A 412 -4.89 7.43 15.53
C THR A 412 -5.68 6.38 14.79
N TYR A 413 -5.16 5.15 14.77
CA TYR A 413 -5.78 3.99 14.13
C TYR A 413 -5.96 2.90 15.18
N PRO A 414 -7.00 3.01 16.04
CA PRO A 414 -7.18 2.10 17.16
C PRO A 414 -7.30 0.63 16.74
N GLU A 415 -7.83 0.37 15.55
CA GLU A 415 -7.97 -0.97 14.97
C GLU A 415 -6.62 -1.66 14.71
N ASN A 416 -5.55 -0.89 14.55
CA ASN A 416 -4.22 -1.38 14.19
C ASN A 416 -3.20 -1.22 15.34
N SER A 417 -3.63 -0.75 16.53
CA SER A 417 -2.74 -0.38 17.64
C SER A 417 -1.57 0.48 17.16
N PHE A 418 -1.89 1.52 16.39
CA PHE A 418 -0.93 2.35 15.70
C PHE A 418 -1.35 3.83 15.67
N SER A 419 -0.39 4.75 15.78
CA SER A 419 -0.60 6.20 15.64
C SER A 419 0.53 6.86 14.85
N ILE A 420 0.21 7.97 14.18
CA ILE A 420 1.20 8.81 13.49
C ILE A 420 1.21 10.17 14.15
N GLY A 421 2.31 10.51 14.82
CA GLY A 421 2.57 11.87 15.30
C GLY A 421 3.34 12.66 14.25
N GLN A 422 2.93 13.88 13.98
CA GLN A 422 3.61 14.74 13.02
C GLN A 422 3.96 16.09 13.63
N GLU A 423 5.22 16.49 13.47
CA GLU A 423 5.75 17.78 13.91
C GLU A 423 6.06 18.67 12.71
N PHE A 424 5.39 19.82 12.66
CA PHE A 424 5.54 20.84 11.64
C PHE A 424 6.65 21.80 12.06
N GLN A 425 7.74 21.78 11.30
CA GLN A 425 8.93 22.54 11.61
C GLN A 425 8.98 23.83 10.80
N LYS A 426 9.22 24.94 11.49
CA LYS A 426 9.31 26.29 10.92
C LYS A 426 10.76 26.62 10.58
N ASN A 427 10.97 27.37 9.49
CA ASN A 427 12.26 27.91 9.11
C ASN A 427 12.59 29.17 9.96
N THR A 428 13.72 29.81 9.67
CA THR A 428 14.13 31.04 10.36
C THR A 428 13.18 32.23 10.16
N GLU A 429 12.35 32.20 9.12
CA GLU A 429 11.32 33.20 8.82
C GLU A 429 9.97 32.88 9.50
N GLY A 430 9.88 31.75 10.21
CA GLY A 430 8.66 31.31 10.90
C GLY A 430 7.68 30.53 10.00
N GLU A 431 8.03 30.29 8.74
CA GLU A 431 7.21 29.52 7.80
C GLU A 431 7.45 28.02 7.99
N VAL A 432 6.37 27.23 8.04
CA VAL A 432 6.49 25.77 8.03
C VAL A 432 7.10 25.33 6.71
N TYR A 433 8.19 24.56 6.77
CA TYR A 433 8.91 24.09 5.58
C TYR A 433 9.02 22.56 5.48
N ARG A 434 8.84 21.84 6.59
CA ARG A 434 8.87 20.37 6.61
C ARG A 434 8.07 19.76 7.75
N ILE A 435 7.79 18.47 7.63
CA ILE A 435 7.15 17.63 8.63
C ILE A 435 8.10 16.52 9.03
N LYS A 436 8.29 16.34 10.33
CA LYS A 436 8.85 15.12 10.93
C LYS A 436 7.68 14.22 11.34
N SER A 437 7.48 13.13 10.61
CA SER A 437 6.41 12.17 10.86
C SER A 437 6.96 10.94 11.57
N ILE A 438 6.41 10.61 12.73
CA ILE A 438 6.80 9.47 13.55
C ILE A 438 5.64 8.50 13.64
N GLN A 439 5.87 7.27 13.20
CA GLN A 439 4.93 6.16 13.21
C GLN A 439 5.16 5.33 14.47
N TYR A 440 4.20 5.31 15.39
CA TYR A 440 4.26 4.62 16.69
C TYR A 440 3.52 3.30 16.63
N TYR A 441 4.24 2.20 16.83
CA TYR A 441 3.69 0.84 16.86
C TYR A 441 3.73 0.30 18.29
N SER A 442 2.74 -0.50 18.68
CA SER A 442 2.76 -1.21 19.97
C SER A 442 3.83 -2.32 20.02
N TYR A 443 4.26 -2.84 18.88
CA TYR A 443 5.08 -4.05 18.78
C TYR A 443 6.49 -3.85 18.19
N LYS A 444 6.84 -2.63 17.75
CA LYS A 444 8.18 -2.33 17.21
C LYS A 444 8.59 -0.88 17.47
N ASN A 445 9.87 -0.59 17.26
CA ASN A 445 10.40 0.76 17.40
C ASN A 445 9.73 1.73 16.41
N PRO A 446 9.52 3.00 16.81
CA PRO A 446 8.94 3.99 15.92
C PRO A 446 9.78 4.22 14.67
N GLU A 447 9.11 4.46 13.54
CA GLU A 447 9.74 4.80 12.27
C GLU A 447 9.57 6.30 11.98
N THR A 448 10.64 6.95 11.52
CA THR A 448 10.62 8.39 11.18
C THR A 448 10.67 8.59 9.67
N PHE A 449 9.77 9.46 9.19
CA PHE A 449 9.65 9.91 7.81
C PHE A 449 9.72 11.43 7.77
N TRP A 450 10.19 11.96 6.64
CA TRP A 450 10.35 13.39 6.44
C TRP A 450 9.60 13.81 5.20
N PHE A 451 8.84 14.89 5.31
CA PHE A 451 8.13 15.50 4.20
C PHE A 451 8.53 16.98 4.10
N TYR A 452 8.72 17.48 2.89
CA TYR A 452 9.12 18.87 2.64
C TYR A 452 7.97 19.60 1.95
N LYS A 453 7.70 20.83 2.39
CA LYS A 453 6.59 21.62 1.88
C LYS A 453 6.80 21.93 0.40
N GLU A 454 5.83 21.57 -0.42
CA GLU A 454 5.78 21.93 -1.83
C GLU A 454 5.02 23.25 -1.99
N ASN A 455 5.39 24.03 -3.01
CA ASN A 455 4.65 25.22 -3.39
C ASN A 455 4.75 25.47 -4.90
N ASP A 456 4.00 26.44 -5.40
CA ASP A 456 3.93 26.72 -6.84
C ASP A 456 5.29 27.05 -7.46
N ARG A 457 6.23 27.63 -6.70
CA ARG A 457 7.58 27.92 -7.22
C ARG A 457 8.38 26.64 -7.42
N ILE A 458 8.37 25.75 -6.42
CA ILE A 458 9.07 24.46 -6.49
C ILE A 458 8.45 23.60 -7.59
N LYS A 459 7.13 23.45 -7.61
CA LYS A 459 6.40 22.70 -8.65
C LYS A 459 6.68 23.22 -10.06
N LYS A 460 6.74 24.54 -10.24
CA LYS A 460 7.10 25.17 -11.52
C LYS A 460 8.54 24.85 -11.91
N ALA A 461 9.49 24.94 -10.98
CA ALA A 461 10.89 24.61 -11.23
C ALA A 461 11.06 23.13 -11.63
N ASP A 462 10.41 22.21 -10.90
CA ASP A 462 10.38 20.79 -11.19
C ASP A 462 9.77 20.50 -12.56
N SER A 463 8.67 21.18 -12.92
CA SER A 463 8.02 21.02 -14.22
C SER A 463 8.93 21.45 -15.39
N LEU A 464 9.66 22.57 -15.23
CA LEU A 464 10.64 23.03 -16.23
C LEU A 464 11.81 22.05 -16.38
N LEU A 465 12.28 21.49 -15.27
CA LEU A 465 13.33 20.48 -15.29
C LEU A 465 12.87 19.18 -15.96
N LYS A 466 11.66 18.69 -15.65
CA LYS A 466 11.06 17.51 -16.30
C LYS A 466 10.90 17.72 -17.82
N ALA A 467 10.62 18.94 -18.27
CA ALA A 467 10.57 19.31 -19.68
C ALA A 467 11.96 19.54 -20.33
N SER A 468 13.06 19.30 -19.60
CA SER A 468 14.44 19.57 -20.03
C SER A 468 14.70 21.02 -20.45
N ASN A 469 13.90 21.98 -19.98
CA ASN A 469 14.11 23.41 -20.21
C ASN A 469 15.09 23.97 -19.19
N TYR A 470 16.38 23.64 -19.35
CA TYR A 470 17.43 23.96 -18.38
C TYR A 470 17.62 25.46 -18.15
N THR A 471 17.38 26.31 -19.15
CA THR A 471 17.55 27.76 -19.02
C THR A 471 16.52 28.36 -18.06
N ASP A 472 15.24 28.05 -18.25
CA ASP A 472 14.19 28.58 -17.40
C ASP A 472 14.16 27.87 -16.04
N ALA A 473 14.48 26.56 -16.02
CA ALA A 473 14.61 25.81 -14.78
C ALA A 473 15.70 26.40 -13.87
N GLU A 474 16.85 26.80 -14.40
CA GLU A 474 17.92 27.41 -13.60
C GLU A 474 17.44 28.68 -12.88
N VAL A 475 16.69 29.53 -13.57
CA VAL A 475 16.11 30.75 -13.00
C VAL A 475 15.11 30.40 -11.91
N ALA A 476 14.19 29.47 -12.19
CA ALA A 476 13.15 29.07 -11.24
C ALA A 476 13.72 28.42 -9.97
N TYR A 477 14.71 27.52 -10.09
CA TYR A 477 15.38 26.94 -8.92
C TYR A 477 16.19 27.97 -8.13
N THR A 478 16.85 28.91 -8.82
CA THR A 478 17.57 29.99 -8.12
C THR A 478 16.61 30.84 -7.29
N GLU A 479 15.43 31.18 -7.83
CA GLU A 479 14.38 31.87 -7.08
C GLU A 479 13.88 31.00 -5.91
N ALA A 480 13.56 29.73 -6.15
CA ALA A 480 13.06 28.81 -5.13
C ALA A 480 14.04 28.64 -3.96
N ILE A 481 15.34 28.45 -4.25
CA ILE A 481 16.40 28.34 -3.22
C ILE A 481 16.52 29.63 -2.40
N SER A 482 16.35 30.80 -3.02
CA SER A 482 16.42 32.08 -2.30
C SER A 482 15.30 32.25 -1.27
N LYS A 483 14.16 31.60 -1.50
CA LYS A 483 12.98 31.61 -0.61
C LYS A 483 12.90 30.42 0.32
N HIS A 484 13.48 29.29 -0.09
CA HIS A 484 13.41 28.03 0.63
C HIS A 484 14.81 27.42 0.76
N PRO A 485 15.75 28.09 1.46
CA PRO A 485 17.14 27.64 1.54
C PRO A 485 17.32 26.31 2.29
N ASP A 486 16.32 25.92 3.10
CA ASP A 486 16.26 24.69 3.91
C ASP A 486 15.83 23.45 3.11
N HIS A 487 15.29 23.63 1.90
CA HIS A 487 14.97 22.54 0.97
C HIS A 487 16.24 22.08 0.26
N PHE A 488 16.99 21.21 0.93
CA PHE A 488 18.32 20.77 0.51
C PHE A 488 18.37 20.29 -0.95
N TYR A 489 17.33 19.58 -1.41
CA TYR A 489 17.24 18.97 -2.74
C TYR A 489 17.16 19.99 -3.87
N LEU A 490 16.72 21.23 -3.61
CA LEU A 490 16.69 22.28 -4.64
C LEU A 490 18.09 22.63 -5.13
N LYS A 491 19.08 22.59 -4.24
CA LYS A 491 20.49 22.85 -4.59
C LYS A 491 21.06 21.74 -5.44
N ASP A 492 20.67 20.50 -5.17
CA ASP A 492 21.07 19.34 -5.97
C ASP A 492 20.45 19.40 -7.38
N ALA A 493 19.17 19.73 -7.50
CA ALA A 493 18.51 19.93 -8.79
C ALA A 493 19.17 21.06 -9.61
N LEU A 494 19.51 22.19 -8.96
CA LEU A 494 20.25 23.28 -9.59
C LEU A 494 21.65 22.84 -10.04
N ALA A 495 22.35 22.01 -9.25
CA ALA A 495 23.64 21.46 -9.63
C ALA A 495 23.53 20.57 -10.88
N HIS A 496 22.48 19.77 -10.99
CA HIS A 496 22.19 18.97 -12.17
C HIS A 496 22.00 19.87 -13.41
N ILE A 497 21.15 20.89 -13.30
CA ILE A 497 20.89 21.84 -14.39
C ILE A 497 22.18 22.49 -14.88
N LYS A 498 23.02 22.96 -13.95
CA LYS A 498 24.31 23.57 -14.29
C LYS A 498 25.24 22.57 -14.95
N TYR A 499 25.30 21.34 -14.46
CA TYR A 499 26.12 20.29 -15.04
C TYR A 499 25.72 19.98 -16.49
N MET A 500 24.41 19.79 -16.73
CA MET A 500 23.85 19.53 -18.06
C MET A 500 24.13 20.63 -19.08
N LYS A 501 24.26 21.89 -18.65
CA LYS A 501 24.63 23.02 -19.51
C LYS A 501 26.11 23.02 -19.92
N THR A 502 26.95 22.23 -19.25
CA THR A 502 28.41 22.20 -19.46
C THR A 502 28.93 20.96 -20.15
N ILE A 503 28.14 19.89 -20.16
CA ILE A 503 28.50 18.60 -20.77
C ILE A 503 27.75 18.44 -22.09
N ASP A 504 28.44 17.96 -23.13
CA ASP A 504 27.80 17.59 -24.39
C ASP A 504 27.24 16.15 -24.35
N ALA A 505 26.35 15.83 -25.29
CA ALA A 505 25.65 14.55 -25.32
C ALA A 505 26.59 13.33 -25.50
N GLU A 506 27.71 13.47 -26.22
CA GLU A 506 28.65 12.37 -26.43
C GLU A 506 29.44 12.09 -25.15
N ALA A 507 29.93 13.15 -24.49
CA ALA A 507 30.60 13.05 -23.20
C ALA A 507 29.68 12.46 -22.12
N LEU A 508 28.41 12.90 -22.08
CA LEU A 508 27.42 12.40 -21.15
C LEU A 508 27.12 10.91 -21.37
N SER A 509 26.95 10.51 -22.63
CA SER A 509 26.73 9.11 -22.99
C SER A 509 27.90 8.23 -22.52
N LYS A 510 29.15 8.66 -22.78
CA LYS A 510 30.36 7.95 -22.30
C LYS A 510 30.40 7.87 -20.77
N GLN A 511 30.01 8.93 -20.07
CA GLN A 511 29.94 8.94 -18.62
C GLN A 511 28.93 7.92 -18.09
N TYR A 512 27.71 7.87 -18.64
CA TYR A 512 26.70 6.90 -18.23
C TYR A 512 27.12 5.46 -18.53
N GLN A 513 27.71 5.21 -19.70
CA GLN A 513 28.22 3.89 -20.07
C GLN A 513 29.35 3.43 -19.14
N ALA A 514 30.24 4.33 -18.74
CA ALA A 514 31.36 4.00 -17.87
C ALA A 514 30.93 3.40 -16.52
N ILE A 515 29.81 3.87 -15.96
CA ILE A 515 29.29 3.45 -14.65
C ILE A 515 28.13 2.45 -14.74
N SER A 516 27.71 2.10 -15.96
CA SER A 516 26.67 1.07 -16.13
C SER A 516 27.23 -0.30 -15.73
N GLY A 517 26.35 -1.13 -15.17
CA GLY A 517 26.70 -2.45 -14.66
C GLY A 517 26.01 -2.79 -13.35
N THR A 518 26.40 -3.94 -12.80
CA THR A 518 25.92 -4.44 -11.51
C THR A 518 26.98 -4.18 -10.45
N TYR A 519 26.55 -3.75 -9.28
CA TYR A 519 27.38 -3.49 -8.10
C TYR A 519 26.68 -4.15 -6.92
N GLY A 520 26.87 -5.46 -6.77
CA GLY A 520 26.08 -6.27 -5.84
C GLY A 520 24.58 -6.16 -6.12
N ALA A 521 23.78 -5.66 -5.17
CA ALA A 521 22.33 -5.50 -5.36
C ALA A 521 21.94 -4.28 -6.22
N ARG A 522 22.89 -3.41 -6.59
CA ARG A 522 22.63 -2.19 -7.37
C ARG A 522 22.83 -2.47 -8.85
N LYS A 523 21.85 -2.08 -9.67
CA LYS A 523 21.94 -2.18 -11.12
C LYS A 523 21.79 -0.79 -11.74
N PHE A 524 22.75 -0.42 -12.59
CA PHE A 524 22.74 0.82 -13.36
C PHE A 524 22.75 0.50 -14.85
N TRP A 525 21.89 1.16 -15.63
CA TRP A 525 21.83 0.95 -17.08
C TRP A 525 21.40 2.22 -17.81
N VAL A 526 21.70 2.27 -19.11
CA VAL A 526 21.26 3.35 -20.00
C VAL A 526 20.11 2.87 -20.87
N GLU A 527 19.07 3.68 -20.94
CA GLU A 527 17.89 3.46 -21.78
C GLU A 527 17.43 4.84 -22.27
N ASP A 528 17.19 4.98 -23.57
CA ASP A 528 16.79 6.25 -24.20
C ASP A 528 17.67 7.46 -23.81
N ASN A 529 18.98 7.27 -23.76
CA ASN A 529 19.99 8.26 -23.34
C ASN A 529 19.84 8.77 -21.90
N LYS A 530 19.11 8.05 -21.06
CA LYS A 530 18.97 8.33 -19.63
C LYS A 530 19.61 7.24 -18.81
N LEU A 531 20.16 7.62 -17.66
CA LEU A 531 20.72 6.66 -16.70
C LEU A 531 19.64 6.25 -15.70
N PHE A 532 19.49 4.96 -15.49
CA PHE A 532 18.56 4.39 -14.53
C PHE A 532 19.27 3.58 -13.46
N TYR A 533 18.60 3.45 -12.32
CA TYR A 533 19.05 2.72 -11.15
C TYR A 533 17.93 1.88 -10.54
N LYS A 534 18.28 0.68 -10.09
CA LYS A 534 17.42 -0.21 -9.28
C LYS A 534 18.26 -0.84 -8.18
N LEU A 535 17.71 -0.93 -6.97
CA LEU A 535 18.31 -1.62 -5.81
C LEU A 535 17.52 -2.87 -5.50
N GLY A 536 18.00 -4.05 -5.93
CA GLY A 536 17.27 -5.31 -5.82
C GLY A 536 15.87 -5.21 -6.41
N ILE A 537 14.85 -5.52 -5.60
CA ILE A 537 13.42 -5.49 -5.98
C ILE A 537 12.75 -4.11 -5.79
N ASN A 538 13.52 -3.04 -5.58
CA ASN A 538 12.96 -1.69 -5.46
C ASN A 538 12.57 -1.12 -6.83
N TYR A 539 11.99 0.08 -6.87
CA TYR A 539 11.50 0.69 -8.11
C TYR A 539 12.63 1.28 -8.97
N LYS A 540 12.47 1.25 -10.30
CA LYS A 540 13.34 1.95 -11.27
C LYS A 540 13.30 3.44 -10.98
N LYS A 541 14.47 4.06 -10.91
CA LYS A 541 14.65 5.51 -10.71
C LYS A 541 15.55 6.08 -11.79
N GLU A 542 15.17 7.22 -12.35
CA GLU A 542 16.06 8.01 -13.20
C GLU A 542 17.12 8.68 -12.31
N LEU A 543 18.38 8.57 -12.74
CA LEU A 543 19.52 9.22 -12.11
C LEU A 543 19.96 10.43 -12.93
N LEU A 544 20.02 11.57 -12.25
CA LEU A 544 20.39 12.86 -12.82
C LEU A 544 21.81 13.24 -12.36
N PRO A 545 22.78 13.43 -13.27
CA PRO A 545 24.14 13.76 -12.88
C PRO A 545 24.23 15.20 -12.36
N ILE A 546 24.89 15.38 -11.21
CA ILE A 546 25.28 16.70 -10.69
C ILE A 546 26.79 16.95 -10.86
N SER A 547 27.54 15.91 -11.19
CA SER A 547 28.96 15.95 -11.54
C SER A 547 29.29 14.75 -12.45
N LYS A 548 30.58 14.57 -12.77
CA LYS A 548 31.06 13.39 -13.50
C LYS A 548 30.75 12.07 -12.78
N ASN A 549 30.72 12.09 -11.46
CA ASN A 549 30.71 10.89 -10.64
C ASN A 549 29.56 10.84 -9.62
N ARG A 550 28.77 11.91 -9.45
CA ARG A 550 27.68 11.97 -8.48
C ARG A 550 26.35 12.28 -9.15
N TYR A 551 25.31 11.59 -8.68
CA TYR A 551 23.98 11.54 -9.26
C TYR A 551 22.93 11.67 -8.17
N ILE A 552 21.84 12.33 -8.50
CA ILE A 552 20.63 12.46 -7.66
C ILE A 552 19.47 11.75 -8.32
N THR A 553 18.35 11.65 -7.62
CA THR A 553 17.08 11.24 -8.21
C THR A 553 15.97 12.17 -7.76
N LEU A 554 15.06 12.51 -8.66
CA LEU A 554 13.89 13.32 -8.32
C LEU A 554 12.76 12.50 -7.73
N SER A 555 12.83 11.16 -7.78
CA SER A 555 11.82 10.28 -7.17
C SER A 555 12.02 10.10 -5.66
N SER A 556 13.18 10.51 -5.14
CA SER A 556 13.60 10.27 -3.75
C SER A 556 14.73 11.24 -3.39
N TYR A 557 14.41 12.30 -2.66
CA TYR A 557 15.37 13.37 -2.38
C TYR A 557 16.49 12.97 -1.42
N TRP A 558 16.24 12.02 -0.52
CA TRP A 558 17.13 11.73 0.61
C TRP A 558 18.43 10.99 0.25
N SER A 559 18.64 10.51 -0.98
CA SER A 559 19.85 9.76 -1.34
C SER A 559 20.49 10.17 -2.68
N ASN A 560 21.82 10.18 -2.70
CA ASN A 560 22.64 10.40 -3.90
C ASN A 560 23.51 9.17 -4.16
N CYS A 561 23.69 8.82 -5.43
CA CYS A 561 24.66 7.80 -5.84
C CYS A 561 25.96 8.48 -6.27
N GLU A 562 27.10 7.98 -5.82
CA GLU A 562 28.42 8.43 -6.25
C GLU A 562 29.31 7.25 -6.66
N PHE A 563 30.21 7.51 -7.60
CA PHE A 563 31.12 6.53 -8.16
C PHE A 563 32.57 6.97 -7.94
N GLU A 564 33.44 5.99 -7.67
CA GLU A 564 34.88 6.17 -7.56
C GLU A 564 35.57 5.31 -8.62
N PHE A 565 36.46 5.93 -9.38
CA PHE A 565 37.28 5.26 -10.39
C PHE A 565 38.65 4.99 -9.76
N LEU A 566 39.01 3.71 -9.62
CA LEU A 566 40.22 3.26 -8.96
C LEU A 566 41.38 3.12 -9.96
N ASP A 567 42.60 3.08 -9.43
CA ASP A 567 43.84 3.02 -10.23
C ASP A 567 43.95 1.75 -11.09
N ASP A 568 43.28 0.67 -10.69
CA ASP A 568 43.22 -0.61 -11.40
C ASP A 568 42.11 -0.65 -12.48
N ASN A 569 41.48 0.49 -12.78
CA ASN A 569 40.30 0.65 -13.64
C ASN A 569 39.01 0.01 -13.11
N SER A 570 39.00 -0.51 -11.88
CA SER A 570 37.74 -0.89 -11.24
C SER A 570 36.96 0.37 -10.85
N ILE A 571 35.64 0.20 -10.71
CA ILE A 571 34.72 1.29 -10.36
C ILE A 571 33.95 0.84 -9.13
N ALA A 572 33.88 1.69 -8.11
CA ALA A 572 33.04 1.47 -6.95
C ALA A 572 31.80 2.38 -7.00
N SER A 573 30.69 1.91 -6.46
CA SER A 573 29.48 2.68 -6.21
C SER A 573 29.26 2.81 -4.70
N PHE A 574 28.90 4.01 -4.24
CA PHE A 574 28.43 4.24 -2.89
C PHE A 574 27.31 5.28 -2.82
N THR A 575 26.52 5.21 -1.76
CA THR A 575 25.36 6.08 -1.54
C THR A 575 25.65 7.06 -0.41
N TRP A 576 25.18 8.30 -0.61
CA TRP A 576 25.02 9.31 0.42
C TRP A 576 23.58 9.32 0.87
N GLU A 577 23.36 9.49 2.16
CA GLU A 577 22.06 9.78 2.73
C GLU A 577 22.05 11.17 3.36
N TYR A 578 20.91 11.86 3.26
CA TYR A 578 20.72 13.12 3.91
C TYR A 578 20.29 12.90 5.37
N ASP A 579 21.15 13.34 6.29
CA ASP A 579 20.83 13.38 7.72
C ASP A 579 19.90 14.57 7.97
N HIS A 580 18.59 14.30 8.01
CA HIS A 580 17.57 15.32 8.18
C HIS A 580 17.62 16.05 9.54
N GLU A 581 18.19 15.42 10.57
CA GLU A 581 18.34 16.03 11.89
C GLU A 581 19.50 17.02 11.90
N ASN A 582 20.64 16.62 11.34
CA ASN A 582 21.85 17.44 11.29
C ASN A 582 21.98 18.29 10.01
N MET A 583 20.99 18.21 9.11
CA MET A 583 20.91 18.94 7.84
C MET A 583 22.16 18.79 6.96
N LYS A 584 22.72 17.59 6.87
CA LYS A 584 23.97 17.33 6.15
C LYS A 584 23.95 16.01 5.40
N TRP A 585 24.66 15.97 4.27
CA TRP A 585 24.93 14.72 3.57
C TRP A 585 25.94 13.88 4.36
N LYS A 586 25.62 12.61 4.59
CA LYS A 586 26.48 11.63 5.24
C LYS A 586 26.73 10.47 4.28
N LYS A 587 27.99 10.10 4.08
CA LYS A 587 28.34 8.85 3.42
C LYS A 587 27.98 7.72 4.38
N LEU A 588 27.17 6.76 3.93
CA LEU A 588 26.81 5.62 4.77
C LEU A 588 28.07 4.81 5.10
N ASP A 589 28.28 4.59 6.39
CA ASP A 589 29.38 3.81 6.94
C ASP A 589 28.87 2.39 7.23
N ASP A 590 28.51 1.69 6.15
CA ASP A 590 28.07 0.30 6.15
C ASP A 590 28.97 -0.47 5.17
N ALA A 591 29.37 -1.69 5.56
CA ALA A 591 30.11 -2.61 4.71
C ALA A 591 29.40 -2.87 3.37
N ASN A 592 28.08 -2.70 3.32
CA ASN A 592 27.28 -2.87 2.11
C ASN A 592 27.11 -1.57 1.31
N ASN A 593 27.71 -0.44 1.70
CA ASN A 593 27.55 0.80 0.97
C ASN A 593 28.57 0.96 -0.17
N TYR A 594 29.83 0.57 0.07
CA TYR A 594 30.91 0.70 -0.91
C TYR A 594 31.08 -0.61 -1.68
N ILE A 595 30.53 -0.67 -2.89
CA ILE A 595 30.46 -1.91 -3.67
C ILE A 595 31.22 -1.73 -4.98
N LEU A 596 32.14 -2.65 -5.29
CA LEU A 596 32.82 -2.69 -6.58
C LEU A 596 31.86 -3.19 -7.68
N ARG A 597 32.08 -2.74 -8.91
CA ARG A 597 31.38 -3.28 -10.07
C ARG A 597 31.71 -4.77 -10.19
N ASP A 598 30.67 -5.58 -10.37
CA ASP A 598 30.81 -7.00 -10.66
C ASP A 598 31.55 -7.18 -12.01
N GLU A 599 32.38 -8.23 -12.10
CA GLU A 599 33.18 -8.53 -13.30
C GLU A 599 32.35 -8.99 -14.50
#